data_AF-A0A7C5FWF9-F1
#
_entry.id   AF-A0A7C5FWF9-F1
#
_cell.length_a   1.000
_cell.length_b   1.000
_cell.length_c   1.000
_cell.angle_alpha   90.00
_cell.angle_beta   90.00
_cell.angle_gamma   90.00
#
_symmetry.space_group_name_H-M   'P 1'
#
loop_
_entity.id
_entity.type
_entity.pdbx_description
1 polymer ?
#
loop_
_entity_poly.entity_id
_entity_poly.type
_entity_poly.pdbx_seq_one_letter_code
_entity_poly.pdbx_strand_id
1 'polypeptide(L)'
;MLPWHGNCYQAAREKGGTRLASEFFTDIASTVLSKSLDAQAARQKTIANNIANVETPGYKRRYISFEEELRMVLDRKNGRDVREGLRSLAPDLRTDSISPVGPDGNNVNIDAEISNLAKASLSYKAAATLLEDKIEMLRSAIMEGKK
;
A
#
# COMPACT_ATOMS: atom_id res chain seq x y z
N MET A 1 -35.36 45.28 18.74
CA MET A 1 -35.68 44.25 17.73
C MET A 1 -34.49 43.30 17.68
N LEU A 2 -34.71 42.13 18.27
CA LEU A 2 -33.94 40.89 18.52
C LEU A 2 -32.46 40.69 18.06
N PRO A 3 -31.72 39.83 18.78
CA PRO A 3 -30.28 39.94 19.05
C PRO A 3 -29.42 39.00 18.19
N TRP A 4 -28.25 39.48 17.78
CA TRP A 4 -27.17 38.68 17.19
C TRP A 4 -26.36 37.98 18.30
N HIS A 5 -26.80 36.81 18.75
CA HIS A 5 -25.94 35.94 19.56
C HIS A 5 -26.04 34.49 19.10
N GLY A 6 -24.88 33.95 18.70
CA GLY A 6 -24.63 32.51 18.67
C GLY A 6 -24.57 31.90 17.28
N ASN A 7 -23.39 31.92 16.62
CA ASN A 7 -22.94 30.74 15.86
C ASN A 7 -21.45 30.66 15.47
N CYS A 8 -20.55 31.47 16.04
CA CYS A 8 -19.13 31.35 15.69
C CYS A 8 -18.46 30.08 16.24
N TYR A 9 -18.98 29.50 17.33
CA TYR A 9 -18.38 28.33 17.98
C TYR A 9 -18.71 27.00 17.31
N GLN A 10 -19.90 26.83 16.69
CA GLN A 10 -20.25 25.58 16.01
C GLN A 10 -19.59 25.46 14.63
N ALA A 11 -19.46 26.57 13.89
CA ALA A 11 -18.82 26.60 12.58
C ALA A 11 -17.30 26.27 12.62
N ALA A 12 -16.64 26.48 13.76
CA ALA A 12 -15.24 26.10 13.97
C ALA A 12 -15.08 24.60 14.32
N ARG A 13 -16.06 23.99 15.01
CA ARG A 13 -16.06 22.57 15.40
C ARG A 13 -16.22 21.61 14.23
N GLU A 14 -17.08 21.92 13.26
CA GLU A 14 -17.26 21.08 12.05
C GLU A 14 -16.06 21.11 11.10
N LYS A 15 -15.36 22.26 11.04
CA LYS A 15 -14.14 22.42 10.23
C LYS A 15 -12.93 21.68 10.81
N GLY A 16 -12.87 21.46 12.12
CA GLY A 16 -11.77 20.74 12.77
C GLY A 16 -11.75 19.24 12.48
N GLY A 17 -12.92 18.58 12.53
CA GLY A 17 -13.02 17.13 12.31
C GLY A 17 -12.75 16.70 10.86
N THR A 18 -13.20 17.49 9.89
CA THR A 18 -12.97 17.25 8.46
C THR A 18 -11.49 17.43 8.08
N ARG A 19 -10.80 18.38 8.71
CA ARG A 19 -9.38 18.64 8.48
C ARG A 19 -8.49 17.50 8.98
N LEU A 20 -8.72 17.00 10.20
CA LEU A 20 -7.95 15.87 10.78
C LEU A 20 -8.05 14.59 9.95
N ALA A 21 -9.25 14.25 9.47
CA ALA A 21 -9.45 13.10 8.59
C ALA A 21 -8.67 13.28 7.27
N SER A 22 -8.72 14.47 6.66
CA SER A 22 -7.97 14.74 5.42
C SER A 22 -6.45 14.68 5.62
N GLU A 23 -5.94 15.18 6.74
CA GLU A 23 -4.51 15.14 7.10
C GLU A 23 -4.04 13.71 7.36
N PHE A 24 -4.88 12.85 7.93
CA PHE A 24 -4.58 11.42 8.10
C PHE A 24 -4.49 10.66 6.80
N PHE A 25 -5.49 10.78 5.91
CA PHE A 25 -5.48 10.02 4.65
C PHE A 25 -4.42 10.54 3.68
N THR A 26 -3.92 11.75 3.93
CA THR A 26 -2.73 12.26 3.25
C THR A 26 -1.45 12.07 4.06
N ASP A 27 -1.45 11.45 5.23
CA ASP A 27 -0.19 11.17 5.93
C ASP A 27 0.73 10.24 5.10
N ILE A 28 2.05 10.40 5.27
CA ILE A 28 3.04 9.58 4.56
C ILE A 28 2.86 8.12 4.96
N ALA A 29 2.67 7.82 6.25
CA ALA A 29 2.57 6.44 6.70
C ALA A 29 1.29 5.73 6.20
N SER A 30 0.13 6.41 6.19
CA SER A 30 -1.10 5.84 5.62
C SER A 30 -0.94 5.58 4.12
N THR A 31 -0.35 6.53 3.40
CA THR A 31 -0.07 6.37 1.96
C THR A 31 0.87 5.20 1.68
N VAL A 32 1.94 5.03 2.46
CA VAL A 32 2.89 3.91 2.32
C VAL A 32 2.22 2.58 2.60
N LEU A 33 1.38 2.48 3.64
CA LEU A 33 0.63 1.28 3.97
C LEU A 33 -0.35 0.91 2.85
N SER A 34 -1.10 1.88 2.32
CA SER A 34 -1.98 1.66 1.16
C SER A 34 -1.22 1.18 -0.07
N LYS A 35 -0.10 1.82 -0.41
CA LYS A 35 0.73 1.41 -1.57
C LYS A 35 1.34 0.02 -1.37
N SER A 36 1.70 -0.33 -0.13
CA SER A 36 2.19 -1.66 0.21
C SER A 36 1.09 -2.72 0.03
N LEU A 37 -0.15 -2.44 0.44
CA LEU A 37 -1.28 -3.33 0.19
C LEU A 37 -1.50 -3.58 -1.31
N ASP A 38 -1.49 -2.51 -2.11
CA ASP A 38 -1.61 -2.61 -3.58
C ASP A 38 -0.50 -3.48 -4.18
N ALA A 39 0.74 -3.27 -3.73
CA ALA A 39 1.90 -4.04 -4.20
C ALA A 39 1.82 -5.53 -3.81
N GLN A 40 1.43 -5.84 -2.58
CA GLN A 40 1.29 -7.24 -2.15
C GLN A 40 0.11 -7.93 -2.86
N ALA A 41 -1.01 -7.23 -3.10
CA ALA A 41 -2.13 -7.76 -3.88
C ALA A 41 -1.73 -8.03 -5.35
N ALA A 42 -1.01 -7.10 -5.98
CA ALA A 42 -0.46 -7.29 -7.32
C ALA A 42 0.51 -8.48 -7.36
N ARG A 43 1.31 -8.66 -6.31
CA ARG A 43 2.24 -9.79 -6.16
C ARG A 43 1.51 -11.12 -6.03
N GLN A 44 0.48 -11.21 -5.18
CA GLN A 44 -0.36 -12.42 -5.07
C GLN A 44 -0.97 -12.81 -6.43
N LYS A 45 -1.52 -11.84 -7.17
CA LYS A 45 -2.07 -12.06 -8.52
C LYS A 45 -1.00 -12.54 -9.50
N THR A 46 0.19 -11.95 -9.45
CA THR A 46 1.31 -12.33 -10.33
C THR A 46 1.79 -13.74 -10.04
N ILE A 47 1.90 -14.12 -8.77
CA ILE A 47 2.28 -15.47 -8.34
C ILE A 47 1.22 -16.48 -8.76
N ALA A 48 -0.07 -16.18 -8.59
CA ALA A 48 -1.15 -17.05 -9.07
C ALA A 48 -1.07 -17.29 -10.58
N ASN A 49 -0.76 -16.25 -11.37
CA ASN A 49 -0.51 -16.40 -12.80
C ASN A 49 0.71 -17.28 -13.10
N ASN A 50 1.80 -17.15 -12.35
CA ASN A 50 2.97 -18.02 -12.53
C ASN A 50 2.64 -19.48 -12.24
N ILE A 51 1.97 -19.77 -11.11
CA ILE A 51 1.55 -21.12 -10.72
C ILE A 51 0.65 -21.73 -11.80
N ALA A 52 -0.29 -20.96 -12.36
CA ALA A 52 -1.16 -21.43 -13.43
C ALA A 52 -0.40 -21.81 -14.72
N ASN A 53 0.79 -21.26 -14.94
CA ASN A 53 1.62 -21.50 -16.12
C ASN A 53 2.89 -22.31 -15.83
N VAL A 54 2.96 -23.00 -14.68
CA VAL A 54 4.16 -23.79 -14.31
C VAL A 54 4.42 -24.95 -15.26
N GLU A 55 3.38 -25.53 -15.86
CA GLU A 55 3.49 -26.61 -16.85
C GLU A 55 3.42 -26.07 -18.29
N THR A 56 3.60 -24.77 -18.51
CA THR A 56 3.54 -24.16 -19.85
C THR A 56 4.96 -24.01 -20.43
N PRO A 57 5.32 -24.76 -21.48
CA PRO A 57 6.65 -24.69 -22.07
C PRO A 57 6.99 -23.26 -22.53
N GLY A 58 8.22 -22.84 -22.28
CA GLY A 58 8.71 -21.50 -22.65
C GLY A 58 8.13 -20.33 -21.86
N TYR A 59 7.26 -20.56 -20.87
CA TYR A 59 6.74 -19.48 -20.03
C TYR A 59 7.85 -18.81 -19.22
N LYS A 60 7.77 -17.48 -19.10
CA LYS A 60 8.70 -16.69 -18.29
C LYS A 60 8.01 -16.16 -17.05
N ARG A 61 8.54 -16.55 -15.90
CA ARG A 61 8.15 -16.08 -14.58
C ARG A 61 8.09 -14.56 -14.56
N ARG A 62 7.00 -14.03 -14.00
CA ARG A 62 6.84 -12.59 -13.76
C ARG A 62 6.88 -12.29 -12.27
N TYR A 63 7.29 -11.08 -11.90
CA TYR A 63 7.34 -10.67 -10.50
C TYR A 63 7.09 -9.17 -10.35
N ILE A 64 6.66 -8.77 -9.16
CA ILE A 64 6.43 -7.37 -8.80
C ILE A 64 7.67 -6.79 -8.14
N SER A 65 8.20 -5.71 -8.72
CA SER A 65 9.20 -4.83 -8.11
C SER A 65 8.52 -3.60 -7.55
N PHE A 66 8.78 -3.28 -6.28
CA PHE A 66 8.13 -2.15 -5.61
C PHE A 66 8.99 -1.58 -4.48
N GLU A 67 9.61 -2.44 -3.68
CA GLU A 67 10.30 -2.05 -2.46
C GLU A 67 11.49 -1.13 -2.71
N GLU A 68 12.24 -1.35 -3.78
CA GLU A 68 13.37 -0.49 -4.16
C GLU A 68 12.88 0.91 -4.57
N GLU A 69 11.82 0.98 -5.38
CA GLU A 69 11.23 2.26 -5.79
C GLU A 69 10.64 3.02 -4.60
N LEU A 70 9.97 2.30 -3.70
CA LEU A 70 9.47 2.87 -2.44
C LEU A 70 10.62 3.45 -1.61
N ARG A 71 11.71 2.68 -1.44
CA ARG A 71 12.90 3.14 -0.71
C ARG A 71 13.50 4.39 -1.34
N MET A 72 13.68 4.42 -2.66
CA MET A 72 14.17 5.60 -3.38
C MET A 72 13.26 6.83 -3.19
N VAL A 73 11.94 6.63 -3.09
CA VAL A 73 11.00 7.73 -2.81
C VAL A 73 11.12 8.21 -1.36
N LEU A 74 11.29 7.31 -0.40
CA LEU A 74 11.41 7.63 1.03
C LEU A 74 12.74 8.28 1.39
N ASP A 75 13.82 7.97 0.65
CA ASP A 75 15.16 8.55 0.86
C ASP A 75 15.27 10.02 0.39
N ARG A 76 14.20 10.59 -0.20
CA ARG A 76 14.18 12.00 -0.62
C ARG A 76 14.20 12.93 0.60
N LYS A 77 14.99 14.02 0.51
CA LYS A 77 15.24 14.95 1.63
C LYS A 77 14.04 15.83 2.01
N ASN A 78 13.06 15.99 1.11
CA ASN A 78 11.94 16.90 1.29
C ASN A 78 10.61 16.13 1.33
N GLY A 79 9.80 16.37 2.37
CA GLY A 79 8.51 15.70 2.56
C GLY A 79 7.48 15.98 1.45
N ARG A 80 7.59 17.11 0.75
CA ARG A 80 6.77 17.38 -0.46
C ARG A 80 7.14 16.41 -1.59
N ASP A 81 8.43 16.22 -1.84
CA ASP A 81 8.94 15.37 -2.93
C ASP A 81 8.68 13.88 -2.63
N VAL A 82 8.73 13.48 -1.36
CA VAL A 82 8.31 12.14 -0.91
C VAL A 82 6.83 11.92 -1.24
N ARG A 83 5.96 12.85 -0.85
CA ARG A 83 4.51 12.75 -1.06
C ARG A 83 4.14 12.71 -2.54
N GLU A 84 4.81 13.51 -3.38
CA GLU A 84 4.64 13.47 -4.82
C GLU A 84 5.12 12.13 -5.41
N GLY A 85 6.30 11.65 -4.99
CA GLY A 85 6.81 10.35 -5.40
C GLY A 85 5.91 9.19 -5.00
N LEU A 86 5.32 9.22 -3.80
CA LEU A 86 4.39 8.19 -3.35
C LEU A 86 3.09 8.17 -4.16
N ARG A 87 2.63 9.33 -4.65
CA ARG A 87 1.42 9.40 -5.49
C ARG A 87 1.63 8.68 -6.83
N SER A 88 2.78 8.90 -7.46
CA SER A 88 3.12 8.28 -8.75
C SER A 88 3.67 6.86 -8.62
N LEU A 89 4.12 6.45 -7.44
CA LEU A 89 4.61 5.09 -7.18
C LEU A 89 3.53 4.05 -7.48
N ALA A 90 3.86 3.07 -8.31
CA ALA A 90 2.99 1.97 -8.67
C ALA A 90 3.80 0.66 -8.70
N PRO A 91 3.18 -0.50 -8.43
CA PRO A 91 3.88 -1.78 -8.54
C PRO A 91 4.32 -2.04 -9.99
N ASP A 92 5.61 -2.30 -10.22
CA ASP A 92 6.17 -2.60 -11.54
C ASP A 92 6.18 -4.12 -11.80
N LEU A 93 5.54 -4.55 -12.90
CA LEU A 93 5.50 -5.95 -13.31
C LEU A 93 6.66 -6.25 -14.25
N ARG A 94 7.60 -7.07 -13.77
CA ARG A 94 8.81 -7.43 -14.49
C ARG A 94 8.79 -8.90 -14.90
N THR A 95 9.51 -9.20 -15.98
CA THR A 95 9.72 -10.58 -16.44
C THR A 95 11.13 -11.01 -16.03
N ASP A 96 11.23 -12.21 -15.47
CA ASP A 96 12.51 -12.82 -15.13
C ASP A 96 13.09 -13.47 -16.39
N SER A 97 14.07 -12.81 -16.99
CA SER A 97 14.80 -13.31 -18.17
C SER A 97 16.21 -13.80 -17.83
N ILE A 98 16.62 -13.73 -16.56
CA ILE A 98 17.99 -14.00 -16.11
C ILE A 98 18.07 -15.35 -15.40
N SER A 99 17.02 -15.73 -14.66
CA SER A 99 17.01 -16.98 -13.91
C SER A 99 17.17 -18.21 -14.82
N PRO A 100 17.84 -19.28 -14.33
CA PRO A 100 17.98 -20.53 -15.06
C PRO A 100 16.64 -21.06 -15.54
N VAL A 101 16.63 -21.61 -16.76
CA VAL A 101 15.46 -22.23 -17.37
C VAL A 101 15.57 -23.75 -17.26
N GLY A 102 14.44 -24.40 -17.04
CA GLY A 102 14.31 -25.84 -17.15
C GLY A 102 14.47 -26.33 -18.59
N PRO A 103 14.45 -27.67 -18.80
CA PRO A 103 14.61 -28.28 -20.11
C PRO A 103 13.58 -27.82 -21.16
N ASP A 104 12.41 -27.38 -20.71
CA ASP A 104 11.28 -26.88 -21.50
C ASP A 104 11.32 -25.36 -21.73
N GLY A 105 12.37 -24.68 -21.25
CA GLY A 105 12.52 -23.22 -21.34
C GLY A 105 11.70 -22.43 -20.33
N ASN A 106 11.00 -23.10 -19.40
CA ASN A 106 10.26 -22.47 -18.30
C ASN A 106 11.18 -22.18 -17.11
N ASN A 107 10.99 -21.06 -16.43
CA ASN A 107 11.75 -20.72 -15.21
C ASN A 107 10.87 -20.51 -13.97
N VAL A 108 9.62 -20.99 -14.01
CA VAL A 108 8.75 -21.03 -12.83
C VAL A 108 9.11 -22.23 -11.95
N ASN A 109 9.27 -21.99 -10.64
CA ASN A 109 9.45 -23.03 -9.65
C ASN A 109 8.26 -23.00 -8.67
N ILE A 110 7.45 -24.05 -8.64
CA ILE A 110 6.21 -24.09 -7.85
C ILE A 110 6.44 -23.91 -6.35
N ASP A 111 7.46 -24.55 -5.78
CA ASP A 111 7.77 -24.46 -4.36
C ASP A 111 8.18 -23.03 -3.96
N ALA A 112 8.99 -22.39 -4.81
CA ALA A 112 9.36 -21.00 -4.64
C ALA A 112 8.15 -20.06 -4.76
N GLU A 113 7.26 -20.29 -5.73
CA GLU A 113 6.04 -19.50 -5.91
C GLU A 113 5.08 -19.65 -4.72
N ILE A 114 4.89 -20.86 -4.17
CA ILE A 114 4.08 -21.08 -2.95
C ILE A 114 4.69 -20.35 -1.75
N SER A 115 6.01 -20.45 -1.57
CA SER A 115 6.71 -19.74 -0.49
C SER A 115 6.57 -18.22 -0.63
N ASN A 116 6.67 -17.70 -1.87
CA ASN A 116 6.47 -16.29 -2.15
C ASN A 116 5.02 -15.85 -1.94
N LEU A 117 4.02 -16.71 -2.24
CA LEU A 117 2.61 -16.42 -1.99
C LEU A 117 2.34 -16.29 -0.50
N ALA A 118 2.90 -17.19 0.32
CA ALA A 118 2.79 -17.13 1.77
C ALA A 118 3.39 -15.83 2.32
N LYS A 119 4.60 -15.46 1.85
CA LYS A 119 5.24 -14.18 2.22
C LYS A 119 4.37 -12.98 1.84
N ALA A 120 3.89 -12.91 0.60
CA ALA A 120 3.05 -11.80 0.15
C ALA A 120 1.76 -11.69 0.96
N SER A 121 1.15 -12.83 1.32
CA SER A 121 -0.07 -12.89 2.14
C SER A 121 0.17 -12.43 3.57
N LEU A 122 1.29 -12.83 4.18
CA LEU A 122 1.69 -12.36 5.49
C LEU A 122 1.96 -10.85 5.49
N SER A 123 2.71 -10.34 4.50
CA SER A 123 3.00 -8.92 4.36
C SER A 123 1.74 -8.09 4.12
N TYR A 124 0.80 -8.59 3.30
CA TYR A 124 -0.50 -7.94 3.08
C TYR A 124 -1.28 -7.85 4.40
N LYS A 125 -1.39 -8.97 5.13
CA LYS A 125 -2.08 -9.00 6.42
C LYS A 125 -1.45 -8.04 7.42
N ALA A 126 -0.12 -8.02 7.52
CA ALA A 126 0.58 -7.11 8.42
C ALA A 126 0.31 -5.64 8.07
N ALA A 127 0.39 -5.26 6.79
CA ALA A 127 0.08 -3.90 6.35
C ALA A 127 -1.38 -3.52 6.62
N ALA A 128 -2.31 -4.46 6.45
CA ALA A 128 -3.73 -4.24 6.71
C ALA A 128 -4.00 -4.00 8.20
N THR A 129 -3.42 -4.83 9.08
CA THR A 129 -3.52 -4.65 10.54
C THR A 129 -2.95 -3.30 10.97
N LEU A 130 -1.78 -2.91 10.47
CA LEU A 130 -1.19 -1.61 10.80
C LEU A 130 -2.06 -0.43 10.34
N LEU A 131 -2.73 -0.55 9.19
CA LEU A 131 -3.65 0.48 8.70
C LEU A 131 -4.91 0.54 9.56
N GLU A 132 -5.45 -0.61 9.97
CA GLU A 132 -6.59 -0.72 10.88
C GLU A 132 -6.30 -0.07 12.23
N ASP A 133 -5.16 -0.40 12.86
CA ASP A 133 -4.71 0.19 14.12
C ASP A 133 -4.62 1.72 14.02
N LYS A 134 -4.10 2.22 12.89
CA LYS A 134 -3.98 3.66 12.63
C LYS A 134 -5.35 4.33 12.51
N ILE A 135 -6.33 3.67 11.88
CA ILE A 135 -7.72 4.17 11.78
C ILE A 135 -8.39 4.16 13.16
N GLU A 136 -8.13 3.16 13.98
CA GLU A 136 -8.71 3.08 15.33
C GLU A 136 -8.16 4.17 16.25
N MET A 137 -6.87 4.49 16.13
CA MET A 137 -6.26 5.63 16.81
C MET A 137 -6.94 6.95 16.44
N LEU A 138 -7.28 7.16 15.16
CA LEU A 138 -8.05 8.35 14.76
C LEU A 138 -9.45 8.39 15.36
N ARG A 139 -10.15 7.25 15.29
CA ARG A 139 -11.51 7.15 15.84
C ARG A 139 -11.51 7.50 17.31
N SER A 140 -10.56 6.97 18.06
CA SER A 140 -10.35 7.27 19.48
C SER A 140 -10.12 8.78 19.70
N ALA A 141 -9.22 9.41 18.93
CA ALA A 141 -8.94 10.84 19.05
C ALA A 141 -10.17 11.73 18.74
N ILE A 142 -10.99 11.34 17.76
CA ILE A 142 -12.24 12.05 17.42
C ILE A 142 -13.29 11.89 18.53
N MET A 143 -13.38 10.70 19.13
CA MET A 143 -14.34 10.42 20.21
C MET A 143 -13.96 11.08 21.53
N GLU A 144 -12.67 11.11 21.89
CA GLU A 144 -12.18 11.72 23.13
C GLU A 144 -12.36 13.24 23.13
N GLY A 145 -12.20 13.90 21.98
CA GLY A 145 -12.49 15.33 21.81
C GLY A 145 -13.98 15.73 21.88
N LYS A 146 -14.90 14.77 22.10
CA LYS A 146 -16.35 15.00 22.22
C LYS A 146 -16.81 15.24 23.67
N LYS A 147 -15.96 15.04 24.68
CA LYS A 147 -16.25 15.39 26.09
C LYS A 147 -15.87 16.84 26.38
#